data_AF-A0AAV5ART5-F1
#
_entry.id   AF-A0AAV5ART5-F1
#
_cell.length_a   1.000
_cell.length_b   1.000
_cell.length_c   1.000
_cell.angle_alpha   90.00
_cell.angle_beta   90.00
_cell.angle_gamma   90.00
#
_symmetry.space_group_name_H-M   'P 1'
#
loop_
_entity.id
_entity.type
_entity.pdbx_description
1 polymer ?
#
loop_
_entity_poly.entity_id
_entity_poly.type
_entity_poly.pdbx_seq_one_letter_code
_entity_poly.pdbx_strand_id
1 'polypeptide(L)'
;MKIDIQAPPPYEYVDPPSYTARVNTASSPPASSPAVSPTRPTIERCYKGKNLVLCLEQNRLRTLFPIYGLSEDITGHVLIKRSIKKVKFIKVHIEGFEGISVVGSSGGGSRVNKKWVAVLKASQTLLEAPEGHRDITCMEGLYPFTFTLPSYVTGGTEPLPPSVSFIRGGMTTDVIYFIRVEMIRNGRLRANEGWVDDALDTSLPA
;
A
#
# COMPACT_ATOMS: atom_id res chain seq x y z
N MET A 1 -32.88 -22.99 34.06
CA MET A 1 -32.49 -21.57 33.90
C MET A 1 -33.09 -21.07 32.58
N LYS A 2 -34.06 -20.15 32.64
CA LYS A 2 -34.58 -19.45 31.45
C LYS A 2 -33.75 -18.19 31.28
N ILE A 3 -33.17 -18.00 30.11
CA ILE A 3 -32.42 -16.78 29.74
C ILE A 3 -33.41 -15.90 29.00
N ASP A 4 -33.83 -14.80 29.63
CA ASP A 4 -34.59 -13.75 28.96
C ASP A 4 -33.64 -12.97 28.05
N ILE A 5 -33.94 -12.98 26.75
CA ILE A 5 -33.21 -12.20 25.75
C ILE A 5 -33.92 -10.86 25.63
N GLN A 6 -33.37 -9.83 26.28
CA GLN A 6 -33.85 -8.46 26.17
C GLN A 6 -33.42 -7.89 24.82
N ALA A 7 -34.39 -7.44 24.01
CA ALA A 7 -34.13 -6.81 22.72
C ALA A 7 -33.31 -5.51 22.90
N PRO A 8 -32.35 -5.23 22.00
CA PRO A 8 -31.61 -3.98 22.04
C PRO A 8 -32.54 -2.79 21.78
N PRO A 9 -32.28 -1.62 22.40
CA PRO A 9 -33.08 -0.43 22.17
C PRO A 9 -33.01 0.01 20.69
N PRO A 10 -34.07 0.64 20.17
CA PRO A 10 -34.09 1.14 18.81
C PRO A 10 -32.98 2.17 18.60
N TYR A 11 -32.26 2.03 17.49
CA TYR A 11 -31.25 2.99 17.07
C TYR A 11 -31.94 4.29 16.63
N GLU A 12 -31.62 5.40 17.31
CA GLU A 12 -31.93 6.73 16.79
C GLU A 12 -31.02 7.02 15.60
N TYR A 13 -31.63 7.24 14.43
CA TYR A 13 -30.94 7.68 13.23
C TYR A 13 -30.56 9.15 13.42
N VAL A 14 -29.28 9.40 13.71
CA VAL A 14 -28.72 10.75 13.74
C VAL A 14 -28.28 11.10 12.32
N ASP A 15 -28.94 12.07 11.70
CA ASP A 15 -28.56 12.57 10.37
C ASP A 15 -27.09 13.03 10.38
N PRO A 16 -26.27 12.61 9.39
CA PRO A 16 -24.91 13.09 9.29
C PRO A 16 -24.91 14.60 9.02
N PRO A 17 -23.99 15.38 9.64
CA PRO A 17 -23.93 16.81 9.37
C PRO A 17 -23.63 17.06 7.89
N SER A 18 -24.49 17.83 7.24
CA SER A 18 -24.32 18.26 5.85
C SER A 18 -23.03 19.09 5.71
N TYR A 19 -21.98 18.46 5.20
CA TYR A 19 -20.68 19.10 5.02
C TYR A 19 -20.73 19.96 3.76
N THR A 20 -21.03 21.25 3.94
CA THR A 20 -20.80 22.24 2.88
C THR A 20 -19.30 22.49 2.79
N ALA A 21 -18.66 21.94 1.74
CA ALA A 21 -17.28 22.25 1.40
C ALA A 21 -17.16 23.76 1.14
N ARG A 22 -16.60 24.50 2.11
CA ARG A 22 -16.19 25.88 1.88
C ARG A 22 -14.96 25.86 1.00
N VAL A 23 -15.17 26.08 -0.30
CA VAL A 23 -14.13 26.45 -1.25
C VAL A 23 -13.57 27.80 -0.79
N ASN A 24 -12.36 27.80 -0.23
CA ASN A 24 -11.62 29.02 0.04
C ASN A 24 -11.19 29.62 -1.32
N THR A 25 -12.03 30.46 -1.93
CA THR A 25 -11.60 31.36 -2.99
C THR A 25 -10.81 32.50 -2.38
N ALA A 26 -9.53 32.26 -2.12
CA ALA A 26 -8.59 33.34 -1.84
C ALA A 26 -8.42 34.17 -3.12
N SER A 27 -8.91 35.40 -3.09
CA SER A 27 -8.67 36.40 -4.14
C SER A 27 -7.23 36.91 -4.03
N SER A 28 -6.48 36.81 -5.12
CA SER A 28 -5.08 37.22 -5.22
C SER A 28 -4.95 38.73 -5.44
N PRO A 29 -3.99 39.42 -4.80
CA PRO A 29 -3.38 40.62 -5.37
C PRO A 29 -2.12 40.27 -6.19
N PRO A 30 -1.77 41.04 -7.24
CA PRO A 30 -0.60 40.77 -8.05
C PRO A 30 0.62 41.49 -7.46
N ALA A 31 1.71 40.77 -7.16
CA ALA A 31 3.04 41.37 -7.12
C ALA A 31 4.14 40.30 -7.24
N SER A 32 4.84 40.42 -8.36
CA SER A 32 6.14 39.87 -8.72
C SER A 32 7.15 39.71 -7.58
N SER A 33 7.61 38.48 -7.36
CA SER A 33 8.99 38.11 -6.99
C SER A 33 9.17 36.59 -7.17
N PRO A 34 10.28 36.09 -7.74
CA PRO A 34 10.54 34.66 -7.79
C PRO A 34 10.92 34.20 -6.38
N ALA A 35 9.92 33.86 -5.59
CA ALA A 35 10.13 33.15 -4.34
C ALA A 35 10.69 31.76 -4.69
N VAL A 36 11.99 31.56 -4.47
CA VAL A 36 12.57 30.23 -4.36
C VAL A 36 11.92 29.62 -3.13
N SER A 37 10.83 28.89 -3.35
CA SER A 37 10.18 28.08 -2.33
C SER A 37 11.26 27.18 -1.73
N PRO A 38 11.48 27.19 -0.39
CA PRO A 38 12.44 26.28 0.21
C PRO A 38 11.98 24.85 -0.05
N THR A 39 12.74 24.14 -0.89
CA THR A 39 12.53 22.72 -1.16
C THR A 39 12.66 21.97 0.16
N ARG A 40 11.53 21.60 0.76
CA ARG A 40 11.51 20.83 1.99
C ARG A 40 12.28 19.53 1.75
N PRO A 41 13.09 19.04 2.71
CA PRO A 41 13.83 17.80 2.55
C PRO A 41 12.83 16.64 2.43
N THR A 42 12.78 16.03 1.25
CA THR A 42 12.06 14.78 1.01
C THR A 42 12.78 13.68 1.79
N ILE A 43 12.06 12.98 2.67
CA ILE A 43 12.60 11.78 3.30
C ILE A 43 12.41 10.63 2.33
N GLU A 44 13.49 10.01 1.93
CA GLU A 44 13.46 8.83 1.08
C GLU A 44 13.58 7.57 1.93
N ARG A 45 12.70 6.59 1.67
CA ARG A 45 12.79 5.25 2.28
C ARG A 45 13.13 4.22 1.21
N CYS A 46 14.29 3.59 1.35
CA CYS A 46 14.77 2.60 0.39
C CYS A 46 14.78 1.18 0.96
N TYR A 47 14.26 0.24 0.18
CA TYR A 47 14.19 -1.19 0.45
C TYR A 47 15.12 -1.92 -0.51
N LYS A 48 16.16 -2.57 0.02
CA LYS A 48 17.24 -3.15 -0.76
C LYS A 48 17.01 -4.63 -1.02
N GLY A 49 16.89 -4.99 -2.29
CA GLY A 49 17.03 -6.37 -2.76
C GLY A 49 18.42 -6.65 -3.33
N LYS A 50 18.59 -7.87 -3.84
CA LYS A 50 19.86 -8.34 -4.44
C LYS A 50 20.28 -7.52 -5.67
N ASN A 51 19.36 -7.34 -6.62
CA ASN A 51 19.61 -6.61 -7.88
C ASN A 51 18.76 -5.35 -8.03
N LEU A 52 17.85 -5.11 -7.08
CA LEU A 52 16.84 -4.05 -7.12
C LEU A 52 16.92 -3.25 -5.83
N VAL A 53 16.66 -1.95 -5.88
CA VAL A 53 16.33 -1.14 -4.71
C VAL A 53 15.04 -0.39 -5.02
N LEU A 54 14.05 -0.51 -4.16
CA LEU A 54 12.83 0.28 -4.23
C LEU A 54 12.98 1.47 -3.30
N CYS A 55 12.93 2.69 -3.81
CA CYS A 55 12.93 3.89 -2.99
C CYS A 55 11.61 4.63 -3.14
N LEU A 56 11.05 5.06 -2.00
CA LEU A 56 9.80 5.80 -1.92
C LEU A 56 10.10 7.22 -1.47
N GLU A 57 9.54 8.18 -2.20
CA GLU A 57 9.56 9.58 -1.79
C GLU A 57 8.44 9.79 -0.77
N GLN A 58 8.81 10.03 0.48
CA GLN A 58 7.81 10.29 1.51
C GLN A 58 7.46 11.78 1.50
N ASN A 59 6.37 12.12 0.81
CA ASN A 59 5.79 13.45 0.95
C ASN A 59 5.20 13.56 2.36
N ARG A 60 5.71 14.51 3.16
CA ARG A 60 5.33 14.71 4.56
C ARG A 60 3.94 15.34 4.73
N LEU A 61 3.02 15.15 3.80
CA LEU A 61 1.62 15.50 4.00
C LEU A 61 0.95 14.35 4.77
N ARG A 62 1.40 14.18 6.02
CA ARG A 62 0.60 13.45 6.99
C ARG A 62 -0.65 14.29 7.20
N THR A 63 -1.76 13.92 6.55
CA THR A 63 -3.06 14.40 7.01
C THR A 63 -3.12 14.05 8.51
N LEU A 64 -3.43 15.05 9.35
CA LEU A 64 -3.48 14.86 10.80
C LEU A 64 -4.52 13.79 11.20
N PHE A 65 -5.46 13.54 10.30
CA PHE A 65 -6.48 12.52 10.44
C PHE A 65 -6.46 11.58 9.23
N PRO A 66 -6.72 10.28 9.44
CA PRO A 66 -6.92 9.35 8.35
C PRO A 66 -8.22 9.71 7.61
N ILE A 67 -8.13 10.03 6.32
CA ILE A 67 -9.30 10.42 5.51
C ILE A 67 -9.58 9.32 4.49
N TYR A 68 -10.77 8.75 4.57
CA TYR A 68 -11.25 7.75 3.63
C TYR A 68 -11.34 8.33 2.22
N GLY A 69 -10.84 7.59 1.23
CA GLY A 69 -10.94 7.93 -0.19
C GLY A 69 -10.16 9.17 -0.66
N LEU A 70 -9.42 9.83 0.23
CA LEU A 70 -8.40 10.82 -0.16
C LEU A 70 -7.05 10.14 -0.11
N SER A 71 -6.33 10.19 -1.23
CA SER A 71 -5.00 9.64 -1.29
C SER A 71 -4.13 10.53 -2.16
N GLU A 72 -2.89 10.70 -1.70
CA GLU A 72 -1.86 11.37 -2.47
C GLU A 72 -1.20 10.39 -3.43
N ASP A 73 -0.53 10.94 -4.44
CA ASP A 73 0.29 10.16 -5.33
C ASP A 73 1.47 9.56 -4.55
N ILE A 74 1.65 8.25 -4.69
CA ILE A 74 2.83 7.55 -4.19
C ILE A 74 3.90 7.64 -5.27
N THR A 75 4.90 8.48 -5.04
CA THR A 75 6.05 8.64 -5.93
C THR A 75 7.27 7.87 -5.42
N GLY A 76 8.08 7.40 -6.35
CA GLY A 76 9.30 6.69 -6.02
C GLY A 76 10.06 6.25 -7.26
N HIS A 77 11.09 5.44 -7.05
CA HIS A 77 11.84 4.86 -8.14
C HIS A 77 12.36 3.47 -7.79
N VAL A 78 12.64 2.69 -8.84
CA VAL A 78 13.32 1.40 -8.74
C VAL A 78 14.72 1.57 -9.33
N LEU A 79 15.75 1.37 -8.50
CA LEU A 79 17.13 1.31 -8.95
C LEU A 79 17.50 -0.13 -9.31
N ILE A 80 17.88 -0.34 -10.56
CA ILE A 80 18.48 -1.58 -11.03
C ILE A 80 19.98 -1.46 -10.83
N LYS A 81 20.57 -2.28 -9.96
CA LYS A 81 21.99 -2.18 -9.56
C LYS A 81 22.99 -2.64 -10.63
N ARG A 82 22.53 -3.42 -11.61
CA ARG A 82 23.34 -3.97 -12.70
C ARG A 82 22.44 -4.43 -13.83
N SER A 83 22.94 -4.49 -15.06
CA SER A 83 22.15 -4.99 -16.19
C SER A 83 21.67 -6.44 -15.98
N ILE A 84 20.40 -6.69 -16.28
CA ILE A 84 19.72 -7.97 -16.10
C ILE A 84 19.20 -8.44 -17.45
N LYS A 85 19.73 -9.58 -17.92
CA LYS A 85 19.28 -10.22 -19.16
C LYS A 85 18.00 -11.03 -18.96
N LYS A 86 17.29 -11.21 -20.07
CA LYS A 86 16.09 -12.04 -20.22
C LYS A 86 14.92 -11.59 -19.34
N VAL A 87 14.75 -10.29 -19.15
CA VAL A 87 13.61 -9.72 -18.42
C VAL A 87 12.40 -9.72 -19.33
N LYS A 88 11.28 -10.24 -18.85
CA LYS A 88 9.99 -10.17 -19.55
C LYS A 88 9.28 -8.86 -19.20
N PHE A 89 9.17 -8.57 -17.90
CA PHE A 89 8.66 -7.30 -17.43
C PHE A 89 9.17 -6.98 -16.02
N ILE A 90 9.09 -5.70 -15.68
CA ILE A 90 9.23 -5.15 -14.33
C ILE A 90 7.97 -4.36 -14.04
N LYS A 91 7.25 -4.76 -12.99
CA LYS A 91 6.03 -4.12 -12.54
C LYS A 91 6.19 -3.70 -11.10
N VAL A 92 5.67 -2.53 -10.77
CA VAL A 92 5.43 -2.15 -9.38
C VAL A 92 3.98 -2.48 -9.09
N HIS A 93 3.71 -3.05 -7.93
CA HIS A 93 2.37 -3.39 -7.46
C HIS A 93 2.11 -2.67 -6.16
N ILE A 94 0.90 -2.14 -6.03
CA ILE A 94 0.37 -1.68 -4.77
C ILE A 94 -0.83 -2.55 -4.44
N GLU A 95 -0.77 -3.18 -3.28
CA GLU A 95 -1.83 -4.06 -2.78
C GLU A 95 -2.23 -3.60 -1.39
N GLY A 96 -3.53 -3.45 -1.17
CA GLY A 96 -4.11 -3.14 0.12
C GLY A 96 -4.95 -4.31 0.60
N PHE A 97 -4.81 -4.67 1.86
CA PHE A 97 -5.57 -5.74 2.48
C PHE A 97 -6.18 -5.27 3.79
N GLU A 98 -7.43 -5.65 4.00
CA GLU A 98 -8.12 -5.57 5.28
C GLU A 98 -8.24 -7.00 5.84
N GLY A 99 -7.90 -7.19 7.10
CA GLY A 99 -7.98 -8.50 7.70
C GLY A 99 -8.18 -8.50 9.20
N ILE A 100 -8.55 -9.68 9.68
CA ILE A 100 -8.74 -9.98 11.10
C ILE A 100 -7.90 -11.21 11.44
N SER A 101 -7.12 -11.13 12.50
CA SER A 101 -6.43 -12.26 13.11
C SER A 101 -6.99 -12.53 14.50
N VAL A 102 -7.33 -13.77 14.82
CA VAL A 102 -7.84 -14.17 16.14
C VAL A 102 -6.91 -15.21 16.74
N VAL A 103 -6.42 -14.94 17.94
CA VAL A 103 -5.62 -15.86 18.73
C VAL A 103 -6.55 -16.61 19.69
N GLY A 104 -6.78 -17.90 19.41
CA GLY A 104 -7.58 -18.79 20.25
C GLY A 104 -6.71 -19.79 20.99
N SER A 105 -7.06 -20.12 22.24
CA SER A 105 -6.49 -21.26 22.96
C SER A 105 -7.44 -22.45 22.85
N SER A 106 -7.02 -23.55 22.22
CA SER A 106 -7.77 -24.81 22.26
C SER A 106 -6.82 -25.97 22.50
N GLY A 107 -7.02 -26.72 23.59
CA GLY A 107 -6.44 -28.04 23.80
C GLY A 107 -4.92 -28.14 23.62
N GLY A 108 -4.15 -27.34 24.37
CA GLY A 108 -2.69 -27.50 24.48
C GLY A 108 -1.82 -26.67 23.52
N GLY A 109 -2.42 -25.74 22.75
CA GLY A 109 -1.66 -24.79 21.92
C GLY A 109 -2.46 -23.54 21.55
N SER A 110 -1.74 -22.47 21.22
CA SER A 110 -2.32 -21.24 20.65
C SER A 110 -2.48 -21.42 19.14
N ARG A 111 -3.69 -21.22 18.60
CA ARG A 111 -3.97 -21.22 17.16
C ARG A 111 -4.33 -19.81 16.71
N VAL A 112 -3.73 -19.37 15.61
CA VAL A 112 -4.02 -18.05 15.01
C VAL A 112 -4.84 -18.26 13.75
N ASN A 113 -6.10 -17.84 13.78
CA ASN A 113 -6.96 -17.84 12.59
C ASN A 113 -6.87 -16.46 11.93
N LYS A 114 -6.58 -16.42 10.63
CA LYS A 114 -6.45 -15.17 9.87
C LYS A 114 -7.41 -15.15 8.69
N LYS A 115 -8.08 -14.02 8.48
CA LYS A 115 -8.90 -13.76 7.28
C LYS A 115 -8.50 -12.41 6.71
N TRP A 116 -8.13 -12.37 5.44
CA TRP A 116 -7.72 -11.17 4.74
C TRP A 116 -8.52 -11.02 3.44
N VAL A 117 -8.87 -9.79 3.10
CA VAL A 117 -9.61 -9.39 1.90
C VAL A 117 -8.82 -8.28 1.21
N ALA A 118 -8.59 -8.42 -0.09
CA ALA A 118 -7.94 -7.39 -0.87
C ALA A 118 -8.90 -6.20 -1.06
N VAL A 119 -8.49 -5.01 -0.64
CA VAL A 119 -9.24 -3.76 -0.83
C VAL A 119 -8.67 -2.91 -1.95
N LEU A 120 -7.39 -3.10 -2.29
CA LEU A 120 -6.71 -2.42 -3.37
C LEU A 120 -5.84 -3.40 -4.15
N LYS A 121 -5.93 -3.35 -5.48
CA LYS A 121 -4.96 -4.02 -6.34
C LYS A 121 -4.67 -3.14 -7.56
N ALA A 122 -3.49 -2.52 -7.57
CA ALA A 122 -3.02 -1.72 -8.68
C ALA A 122 -1.62 -2.16 -9.10
N SER A 123 -1.30 -1.99 -10.38
CA SER A 123 0.04 -2.27 -10.90
C SER A 123 0.41 -1.32 -12.02
N GLN A 124 1.70 -0.96 -12.08
CA GLN A 124 2.28 -0.11 -13.12
C GLN A 124 3.48 -0.85 -13.71
N THR A 125 3.49 -0.99 -15.02
CA THR A 125 4.63 -1.54 -15.75
C THR A 125 5.69 -0.46 -15.91
N LEU A 126 6.90 -0.72 -15.42
CA LEU A 126 8.06 0.15 -15.63
C LEU A 126 8.81 -0.20 -16.91
N LEU A 127 8.86 -1.49 -17.21
CA LEU A 127 9.59 -2.04 -18.34
C LEU A 127 8.90 -3.33 -18.78
N GLU A 128 8.70 -3.50 -20.08
CA GLU A 128 8.12 -4.72 -20.65
C GLU A 128 8.76 -5.01 -22.01
N ALA A 129 8.92 -6.29 -22.31
CA ALA A 129 9.43 -6.72 -23.60
C ALA A 129 8.46 -6.26 -24.71
N PRO A 130 8.97 -5.68 -25.82
CA PRO A 130 8.14 -5.31 -26.96
C PRO A 130 7.33 -6.48 -27.49
N GLU A 131 6.21 -6.18 -28.13
CA GLU A 131 5.39 -7.21 -28.76
C GLU A 131 6.23 -8.07 -29.75
N GLY A 132 5.99 -9.38 -29.75
CA GLY A 132 6.77 -10.35 -30.51
C GLY A 132 8.15 -10.71 -29.93
N HIS A 133 8.65 -9.99 -28.92
CA HIS A 133 9.88 -10.34 -28.22
C HIS A 133 9.58 -11.15 -26.96
N ARG A 134 10.35 -12.23 -26.74
CA ARG A 134 10.19 -13.03 -25.52
C ARG A 134 10.72 -12.28 -24.31
N ASP A 135 11.86 -11.61 -24.47
CA ASP A 135 12.56 -10.95 -23.39
C ASP A 135 13.41 -9.77 -23.89
N ILE A 136 13.89 -8.99 -22.93
CA ILE A 136 14.77 -7.83 -23.12
C ILE A 136 15.92 -7.85 -22.11
N THR A 137 16.92 -7.03 -22.37
CA THR A 137 17.96 -6.72 -21.38
C THR A 137 17.56 -5.44 -20.66
N CYS A 138 17.29 -5.55 -19.36
CA CYS A 138 17.10 -4.40 -18.50
C CYS A 138 18.47 -3.79 -18.18
N MET A 139 18.61 -2.49 -18.40
CA MET A 139 19.86 -1.78 -18.15
C MET A 139 19.94 -1.35 -16.69
N GLU A 140 21.17 -1.14 -16.22
CA GLU A 140 21.38 -0.48 -14.94
C GLU A 140 20.82 0.95 -15.01
N GLY A 141 20.14 1.40 -13.96
CA GLY A 141 19.55 2.73 -13.95
C GLY A 141 18.38 2.89 -13.00
N LEU A 142 17.87 4.12 -12.99
CA LEU A 142 16.72 4.55 -12.19
C LEU A 142 15.46 4.51 -13.04
N TYR A 143 14.43 3.84 -12.52
CA TYR A 143 13.14 3.71 -13.16
C TYR A 143 12.07 4.35 -12.26
N PRO A 144 11.70 5.62 -12.51
CA PRO A 144 10.73 6.33 -11.69
C PRO A 144 9.32 5.77 -11.88
N PHE A 145 8.48 5.92 -10.86
CA PHE A 145 7.07 5.54 -10.91
C PHE A 145 6.23 6.48 -10.05
N THR A 146 4.94 6.56 -10.39
CA THR A 146 3.95 7.35 -9.68
C THR A 146 2.63 6.60 -9.68
N PHE A 147 2.08 6.32 -8.49
CA PHE A 147 0.76 5.74 -8.33
C PHE A 147 -0.22 6.73 -7.75
N THR A 148 -1.25 7.04 -8.52
CA THR A 148 -2.46 7.66 -7.98
C THR A 148 -3.34 6.57 -7.39
N LEU A 149 -3.48 6.58 -6.07
CA LEU A 149 -4.37 5.67 -5.37
C LEU A 149 -5.84 5.99 -5.70
N PRO A 150 -6.68 4.97 -5.95
CA PRO A 150 -8.10 5.19 -6.18
C PRO A 150 -8.80 5.62 -4.89
N SER A 151 -9.86 6.43 -5.01
CA SER A 151 -10.68 6.84 -3.87
C SER A 151 -11.56 5.72 -3.29
N TYR A 152 -11.72 4.61 -4.01
CA TYR A 152 -12.65 3.53 -3.67
C TYR A 152 -11.97 2.16 -3.68
N VAL A 153 -12.54 1.25 -2.91
CA VAL A 153 -12.16 -0.17 -2.89
C VAL A 153 -12.32 -0.79 -4.27
N THR A 154 -11.42 -1.69 -4.63
CA THR A 154 -11.41 -2.34 -5.95
C THR A 154 -12.73 -3.07 -6.21
N GLY A 155 -13.48 -2.64 -7.23
CA GLY A 155 -14.76 -3.25 -7.61
C GLY A 155 -15.94 -2.91 -6.70
N GLY A 156 -15.78 -1.98 -5.76
CA GLY A 156 -16.82 -1.53 -4.85
C GLY A 156 -17.08 -0.02 -4.93
N THR A 157 -18.06 0.43 -4.14
CA THR A 157 -18.39 1.85 -3.94
C THR A 157 -17.93 2.39 -2.59
N GLU A 158 -17.43 1.51 -1.71
CA GLU A 158 -16.91 1.90 -0.41
C GLU A 158 -15.59 2.66 -0.58
N PRO A 159 -15.36 3.74 0.18
CA PRO A 159 -14.15 4.52 0.07
C PRO A 159 -12.95 3.71 0.56
N LEU A 160 -11.79 3.94 -0.07
CA LEU A 160 -10.57 3.24 0.28
C LEU A 160 -10.17 3.57 1.75
N PRO A 161 -10.00 2.55 2.62
CA PRO A 161 -9.76 2.79 4.02
C PRO A 161 -8.32 3.26 4.28
N PRO A 162 -8.10 4.11 5.28
CA PRO A 162 -6.77 4.48 5.73
C PRO A 162 -6.06 3.28 6.40
N SER A 163 -4.73 3.28 6.43
CA SER A 163 -3.98 2.28 7.20
C SER A 163 -4.31 2.38 8.69
N VAL A 164 -4.70 1.26 9.30
CA VAL A 164 -5.05 1.20 10.73
C VAL A 164 -4.77 -0.19 11.28
N SER A 165 -4.37 -0.26 12.54
CA SER A 165 -4.25 -1.50 13.30
C SER A 165 -4.95 -1.33 14.64
N PHE A 166 -5.85 -2.27 14.96
CA PHE A 166 -6.60 -2.29 16.21
C PHE A 166 -6.48 -3.65 16.87
N ILE A 167 -6.27 -3.67 18.18
CA ILE A 167 -6.10 -4.92 18.95
C ILE A 167 -7.11 -4.91 20.10
N ARG A 168 -7.93 -5.96 20.19
CA ARG A 168 -8.89 -6.14 21.28
C ARG A 168 -9.14 -7.60 21.57
N GLY A 169 -8.92 -8.01 22.82
CA GLY A 169 -9.37 -9.31 23.33
C GLY A 169 -8.83 -10.52 22.57
N GLY A 170 -7.54 -10.53 22.22
CA GLY A 170 -6.93 -11.61 21.43
C GLY A 170 -7.24 -11.57 19.93
N MET A 171 -7.95 -10.53 19.47
CA MET A 171 -8.19 -10.27 18.05
C MET A 171 -7.41 -9.03 17.60
N THR A 172 -6.81 -9.09 16.41
CA THR A 172 -6.26 -7.93 15.69
C THR A 172 -7.08 -7.70 14.43
N THR A 173 -7.35 -6.44 14.11
CA THR A 173 -7.93 -6.00 12.85
C THR A 173 -6.97 -5.01 12.22
N ASP A 174 -6.62 -5.25 10.96
CA ASP A 174 -5.54 -4.55 10.29
C ASP A 174 -5.96 -4.15 8.87
N VAL A 175 -5.68 -2.90 8.49
CA VAL A 175 -5.70 -2.40 7.11
C VAL A 175 -4.27 -2.02 6.75
N ILE A 176 -3.68 -2.77 5.83
CA ILE A 176 -2.26 -2.64 5.47
C ILE A 176 -2.12 -2.49 3.96
N TYR A 177 -1.23 -1.58 3.56
CA TYR A 177 -0.84 -1.38 2.17
C TYR A 177 0.61 -1.79 1.97
N PHE A 178 0.85 -2.55 0.91
CA PHE A 178 2.15 -3.01 0.49
C PHE A 178 2.47 -2.46 -0.88
N ILE A 179 3.71 -2.04 -1.06
CA ILE A 179 4.28 -1.78 -2.38
C ILE A 179 5.37 -2.81 -2.64
N ARG A 180 5.31 -3.48 -3.79
CA ARG A 180 6.32 -4.47 -4.19
C ARG A 180 6.74 -4.27 -5.64
N VAL A 181 7.96 -4.67 -5.94
CA VAL A 181 8.48 -4.73 -7.31
C VAL A 181 8.51 -6.19 -7.74
N GLU A 182 7.76 -6.52 -8.79
CA GLU A 182 7.79 -7.82 -9.46
C GLU A 182 8.69 -7.72 -10.70
N MET A 183 9.65 -8.63 -10.81
CA MET A 183 10.45 -8.80 -12.02
C MET A 183 10.32 -10.24 -12.50
N ILE A 184 9.75 -10.42 -13.69
CA ILE A 184 9.67 -11.73 -14.33
C ILE A 184 10.76 -11.85 -15.39
N ARG A 185 11.42 -13.02 -15.41
CA ARG A 185 12.56 -13.32 -16.28
C ARG A 185 12.34 -14.64 -17.00
N ASN A 186 12.69 -14.71 -18.27
CA ASN A 186 12.67 -15.96 -19.03
C ASN A 186 13.99 -16.72 -18.85
N GLY A 187 13.94 -17.94 -18.33
CA GLY A 187 15.11 -18.79 -18.12
C GLY A 187 14.81 -19.96 -17.20
N ARG A 188 15.76 -20.89 -17.05
CA ARG A 188 15.64 -21.98 -16.06
C ARG A 188 15.49 -21.36 -14.67
N LEU A 189 14.32 -21.58 -14.05
CA LEU A 189 14.00 -21.28 -12.66
C LEU A 189 15.20 -21.68 -11.79
N ARG A 190 15.90 -20.70 -11.21
CA ARG A 190 16.60 -20.98 -9.97
C ARG A 190 15.53 -20.95 -8.91
N ALA A 191 15.17 -22.14 -8.41
CA ALA A 191 14.43 -22.27 -7.18
C ALA A 191 15.09 -21.34 -6.13
N ASN A 192 14.27 -20.53 -5.47
CA ASN A 192 14.63 -19.67 -4.34
C ASN A 192 15.38 -18.37 -4.70
N GLU A 193 14.66 -17.38 -5.21
CA GLU A 193 14.91 -15.97 -4.86
C GLU A 193 13.65 -15.42 -4.15
N GLY A 194 13.28 -16.07 -3.04
CA GLY A 194 12.41 -15.48 -2.03
C GLY A 194 13.18 -14.40 -1.28
N TRP A 195 12.48 -13.35 -0.86
CA TRP A 195 13.02 -12.32 0.02
C TRP A 195 13.55 -12.99 1.29
N VAL A 196 14.83 -12.77 1.61
CA VAL A 196 15.33 -12.99 2.97
C VAL A 196 14.99 -11.70 3.70
N ASP A 197 13.92 -11.73 4.48
CA ASP A 197 13.57 -10.69 5.44
C ASP A 197 14.63 -10.71 6.56
N ASP A 198 15.81 -10.13 6.30
CA ASP A 198 16.66 -9.69 7.40
C ASP A 198 16.06 -8.39 7.94
N ALA A 199 15.41 -8.51 9.10
CA ALA A 199 14.74 -7.48 9.90
C ALA A 199 13.25 -7.24 9.65
N LEU A 200 12.46 -8.30 9.72
CA LEU A 200 11.27 -8.33 10.57
C LEU A 200 11.12 -9.77 11.08
N ASP A 201 11.09 -9.93 12.40
CA ASP A 201 10.80 -11.20 13.08
C ASP A 201 9.35 -11.59 12.77
N THR A 202 9.14 -12.15 11.58
CA THR A 202 7.88 -12.73 11.11
C THR A 202 7.93 -14.22 11.39
N SER A 203 7.70 -14.59 12.66
CA SER A 203 7.06 -15.86 12.96
C SER A 203 5.62 -15.83 12.40
N LEU A 204 5.49 -16.04 11.10
CA LEU A 204 4.26 -16.49 10.45
C LEU A 204 4.23 -18.02 10.58
N PRO A 205 3.33 -18.64 11.38
CA PRO A 205 3.18 -20.08 11.34
C PRO A 205 2.23 -20.50 10.20
N ALA A 206 2.52 -21.71 9.72
CA ALA A 206 1.99 -22.44 8.56
C ALA A 206 0.47 -22.58 8.46
#